data_AF-A0A2S1IWT7-F1
#
_entry.id   AF-A0A2S1IWT7-F1
#
_cell.length_a   1.000
_cell.length_b   1.000
_cell.length_c   1.000
_cell.angle_alpha   90.00
_cell.angle_beta   90.00
_cell.angle_gamma   90.00
#
_symmetry.space_group_name_H-M   'P 1'
#
loop_
_entity.id
_entity.type
_entity.pdbx_description
1 polymer ?
#
loop_
_entity_poly.entity_id
_entity_poly.type
_entity_poly.pdbx_seq_one_letter_code
_entity_poly.pdbx_strand_id
1 'polypeptide(L)' 'YFDPATGKFSKSATSPDGKKLPRTFCQLILDPIFK' A
#
# COMPACT_ATOMS: atom_id res chain seq x y z
N TYR A 1 3.59 -0.55 4.58
CA TYR A 1 2.45 -0.47 3.65
C TYR A 1 2.22 0.99 3.34
N PHE A 2 1.81 1.29 2.12
CA PHE A 2 1.40 2.65 1.76
C PHE A 2 -0.10 2.61 1.53
N ASP A 3 -0.82 3.52 2.19
CA ASP A 3 -2.26 3.65 2.02
C ASP A 3 -2.55 4.83 1.09
N PRO A 4 -2.97 4.57 -0.16
CA PRO A 4 -3.25 5.64 -1.12
C PRO A 4 -4.50 6.44 -0.75
N ALA A 5 -5.42 5.90 0.06
CA ALA A 5 -6.63 6.62 0.46
C ALA A 5 -6.31 7.74 1.46
N THR A 6 -5.30 7.54 2.31
CA THR A 6 -4.85 8.53 3.29
C THR A 6 -3.55 9.24 2.91
N GLY A 7 -2.83 8.73 1.90
CA GLY A 7 -1.52 9.24 1.48
C GLY A 7 -0.41 9.00 2.50
N LYS A 8 -0.59 8.07 3.45
CA LYS A 8 0.34 7.86 4.58
C LYS A 8 0.96 6.47 4.57
N PHE A 9 2.14 6.37 5.17
CA PHE A 9 2.76 5.09 5.46
C PHE A 9 2.19 4.49 6.73
N SER A 10 1.98 3.18 6.70
CA SER A 10 1.57 2.39 7.85
C SER A 10 2.46 1.16 8.01
N LYS A 11 2.78 0.82 9.25
CA LYS A 11 3.45 -0.45 9.58
C LYS A 11 2.46 -1.63 9.47
N SER A 12 1.18 -1.40 9.76
CA SER A 12 0.13 -2.41 9.72
C SER A 12 -0.18 -2.85 8.30
N ALA A 13 -0.40 -4.16 8.14
CA ALA A 13 -0.79 -4.77 6.86
C ALA A 13 -2.24 -4.50 6.48
N THR A 14 -3.03 -3.99 7.42
CA THR A 14 -4.43 -3.66 7.23
C THR A 14 -4.67 -2.19 7.49
N SER A 15 -5.58 -1.58 6.73
CA SER A 15 -6.13 -0.25 6.99
C SER A 15 -7.12 -0.28 8.17
N PRO A 16 -7.55 0.88 8.68
CA PRO A 16 -8.47 0.96 9.82
C PRO A 16 -9.84 0.29 9.59
N ASP A 17 -10.27 0.16 8.33
CA ASP A 17 -11.48 -0.55 7.90
C ASP A 17 -11.25 -2.07 7.70
N GLY A 18 -10.08 -2.58 8.08
CA GLY A 18 -9.74 -4.01 8.01
C GLY A 18 -9.34 -4.51 6.62
N LYS A 19 -9.28 -3.64 5.61
CA LYS A 19 -8.82 -4.03 4.27
C LYS A 19 -7.32 -4.27 4.26
N LYS A 20 -6.86 -5.20 3.43
CA LYS A 20 -5.42 -5.45 3.25
C LYS A 20 -4.80 -4.33 2.42
N LEU A 21 -3.69 -3.79 2.89
CA LEU A 21 -2.88 -2.83 2.16
C LEU A 21 -1.79 -3.57 1.35
N PRO A 22 -1.47 -3.10 0.14
CA PRO A 22 -0.34 -3.63 -0.63
C PRO A 22 1.00 -3.17 -0.04
N ARG A 23 2.04 -3.98 -0.24
CA ARG A 23 3.40 -3.61 0.18
C ARG A 23 3.87 -2.40 -0.64
N THR A 24 4.52 -1.45 0.03
CA THR A 24 5.01 -0.21 -0.57
C THR A 24 5.88 -0.47 -1.81
N PHE A 25 6.78 -1.45 -1.76
CA PHE A 25 7.61 -1.82 -2.90
C PHE A 25 6.79 -2.35 -4.09
N CYS A 26 5.80 -3.22 -3.82
CA CYS A 26 4.89 -3.70 -4.85
C CYS A 26 4.14 -2.55 -5.52
N GLN A 27 3.59 -1.62 -4.74
CA GLN A 27 2.77 -0.54 -5.28
C GLN A 27 3.57 0.57 -5.98
N LEU A 28 4.73 0.95 -5.46
CA LEU A 28 5.46 2.13 -5.97
C LEU A 28 6.55 1.79 -6.98
N ILE A 29 7.04 0.54 -6.98
CA ILE A 29 8.14 0.13 -7.85
C ILE A 29 7.67 -0.94 -8.84
N LEU A 30 7.07 -2.03 -8.34
CA LEU A 30 6.68 -3.14 -9.23
C LEU A 30 5.46 -2.80 -10.08
N ASP A 31 4.43 -2.17 -9.50
CA ASP A 31 3.18 -1.87 -10.21
C ASP A 31 3.39 -0.97 -11.44
N PRO A 32 4.25 0.07 -11.42
CA PRO A 32 4.60 0.81 -12.63
C PRO A 32 5.43 0.02 -13.66
N ILE A 33 6.18 -1.01 -13.26
CA ILE A 33 7.01 -1.84 -14.15
C ILE A 33 6.16 -2.90 -14.87
N PHE A 34 5.15 -3.45 -14.20
CA PHE A 34 4.26 -4.49 -14.73
C PHE A 34 3.01 -3.94 -15.42
N LYS A 35 2.91 -2.63 -15.60
CA LYS A 35 1.89 -1.94 -16.40
C LYS A 35 2.37 -1.74 -17.83
#